data_AF-A0A1E5K5U5-F1
#
_entry.id   AF-A0A1E5K5U5-F1
#
_cell.length_a   1.000
_cell.length_b   1.000
_cell.length_c   1.000
_cell.angle_alpha   90.00
_cell.angle_beta   90.00
_cell.angle_gamma   90.00
#
_symmetry.space_group_name_H-M   'P 1'
#
loop_
_entity.id
_entity.type
_entity.pdbx_description
1 polymer ?
#
loop_
_entity_poly.entity_id
_entity_poly.type
_entity_poly.pdbx_seq_one_letter_code
_entity_poly.pdbx_strand_id
1 'polypeptide(L)' 'MNTRQELEAKLDELKSDYVRIQSDLDKLEYVKGRVSSAEEQLIRLENEIAEVNRQLDELPTN' A
#
# COMPACT_ATOMS: atom_id res chain seq x y z
N MET A 1 0.09 22.51 1.17
CA MET A 1 -0.01 21.66 2.38
C MET A 1 -0.90 20.51 1.99
N ASN A 2 -0.41 19.26 2.02
CA ASN A 2 -1.34 18.14 1.94
C ASN A 2 -2.13 18.13 3.25
N THR A 3 -3.45 18.13 3.14
CA THR A 3 -4.34 18.02 4.30
C THR A 3 -4.35 16.58 4.79
N ARG A 4 -4.63 16.37 6.08
CA ARG A 4 -4.78 15.02 6.66
C ARG A 4 -5.70 14.14 5.80
N GLN A 5 -6.77 14.70 5.27
CA GLN A 5 -7.71 13.99 4.39
C GLN A 5 -7.08 13.52 3.07
N GLU A 6 -6.17 14.27 2.46
CA GLU A 6 -5.49 13.85 1.23
C GLU A 6 -4.55 12.67 1.49
N LEU A 7 -3.86 12.67 2.64
CA LEU A 7 -3.01 11.55 3.04
C LEU A 7 -3.83 10.32 3.43
N GLU A 8 -4.95 10.49 4.13
CA GLU A 8 -5.91 9.41 4.42
C GLU A 8 -6.49 8.81 3.14
N ALA A 9 -6.90 9.66 2.18
CA ALA A 9 -7.40 9.19 0.89
C ALA A 9 -6.33 8.41 0.11
N LYS A 10 -5.08 8.92 0.10
CA LYS A 10 -3.95 8.25 -0.52
C LYS A 10 -3.64 6.92 0.19
N LEU A 11 -3.69 6.88 1.51
CA LEU A 11 -3.49 5.68 2.30
C LEU A 11 -4.54 4.61 1.96
N ASP A 12 -5.80 5.00 1.78
CA ASP A 12 -6.88 4.10 1.39
C ASP A 12 -6.70 3.56 -0.03
N GLU A 13 -6.26 4.39 -0.99
CA GLU A 13 -5.88 3.92 -2.33
C GLU A 13 -4.76 2.87 -2.26
N LEU A 14 -3.67 3.18 -1.54
CA LEU A 14 -2.53 2.28 -1.41
C LEU A 14 -2.91 0.94 -0.75
N LYS A 15 -3.78 0.97 0.27
CA LYS A 15 -4.31 -0.25 0.91
C LYS A 15 -5.18 -1.06 -0.05
N SER A 16 -6.02 -0.39 -0.85
CA SER A 16 -6.87 -1.05 -1.85
C SER A 16 -6.00 -1.78 -2.90
N ASP A 17 -4.96 -1.10 -3.39
CA ASP A 17 -4.00 -1.70 -4.33
C ASP A 17 -3.23 -2.86 -3.71
N TYR A 18 -2.81 -2.74 -2.44
CA TYR A 18 -2.16 -3.82 -1.70
C TYR A 18 -3.03 -5.07 -1.64
N VAL A 19 -4.30 -4.93 -1.22
CA VAL A 19 -5.24 -6.07 -1.13
C VAL A 19 -5.49 -6.70 -2.50
N ARG A 20 -5.58 -5.89 -3.57
CA ARG A 20 -5.77 -6.38 -4.92
C ARG A 20 -4.56 -7.21 -5.39
N ILE A 21 -3.36 -6.68 -5.20
CA ILE A 21 -2.12 -7.37 -5.61
C ILE A 21 -1.90 -8.63 -4.77
N GLN A 22 -2.20 -8.59 -3.47
CA GLN A 22 -2.14 -9.78 -2.62
C GLN A 22 -3.12 -10.86 -3.11
N SER A 23 -4.35 -10.49 -3.47
CA SER A 23 -5.32 -11.44 -4.02
C SER A 23 -4.88 -12.01 -5.38
N ASP A 24 -4.19 -11.23 -6.20
CA ASP A 24 -3.61 -11.70 -7.46
C ASP A 24 -2.37 -12.57 -7.21
N LEU A 25 -1.58 -12.29 -6.17
CA LEU A 25 -0.44 -13.08 -5.73
C LEU A 25 -0.88 -14.48 -5.30
N ASP A 26 -1.91 -14.57 -4.44
CA ASP A 26 -2.46 -15.85 -3.97
C ASP A 26 -2.91 -16.74 -5.15
N LYS A 27 -3.51 -16.11 -6.18
CA LYS A 27 -3.90 -16.82 -7.41
C LYS A 27 -2.69 -17.23 -8.24
N LEU A 28 -1.67 -16.38 -8.38
CA LEU A 28 -0.46 -16.67 -9.17
C LEU A 28 0.39 -17.77 -8.52
N GLU A 29 0.49 -17.76 -7.20
CA GLU A 29 1.18 -18.77 -6.41
C GLU A 29 0.51 -20.13 -6.59
N TYR A 30 -0.83 -20.15 -6.59
CA TYR A 30 -1.63 -21.33 -6.92
C TYR A 30 -1.34 -21.88 -8.33
N VAL A 31 -1.03 -21.02 -9.30
CA VAL A 31 -0.73 -21.40 -10.69
C VAL A 31 0.76 -21.74 -10.92
N LYS A 32 1.60 -21.77 -9.87
CA LYS A 32 3.08 -21.88 -9.96
C LYS A 32 3.70 -20.81 -10.89
N GLY A 33 3.08 -19.64 -10.97
CA GLY A 33 3.57 -18.49 -11.73
C GLY A 33 4.74 -17.79 -11.02
N ARG A 34 5.48 -16.95 -11.75
CA ARG A 34 6.54 -16.11 -11.16
C ARG A 34 5.92 -15.00 -10.31
N VAL A 35 5.84 -15.20 -9.00
CA VAL A 35 5.29 -14.26 -8.00
C VAL A 35 6.21 -13.07 -7.70
N SER A 36 7.49 -13.14 -8.08
CA SER A 36 8.52 -12.16 -7.69
C SER A 36 8.21 -10.70 -8.07
N SER A 37 7.50 -10.46 -9.18
CA SER A 37 7.16 -9.09 -9.58
C SER A 37 6.02 -8.48 -8.75
N ALA A 38 5.09 -9.32 -8.26
CA ALA A 38 4.00 -8.88 -7.42
C ALA A 38 4.46 -8.72 -5.96
N GLU A 39 5.35 -9.57 -5.48
CA GLU A 39 6.00 -9.39 -4.16
C GLU A 39 6.76 -8.07 -4.07
N GLU A 40 7.56 -7.71 -5.08
CA GLU A 40 8.25 -6.41 -5.07
C GLU A 40 7.26 -5.23 -5.07
N GLN A 41 6.10 -5.36 -5.72
CA GLN A 41 5.08 -4.32 -5.69
C GLN A 41 4.43 -4.19 -4.32
N LEU A 42 4.16 -5.32 -3.64
CA LEU A 42 3.66 -5.31 -2.27
C LEU A 42 4.64 -4.63 -1.31
N ILE A 43 5.94 -4.95 -1.41
CA ILE A 43 6.99 -4.32 -0.60
C ILE A 43 7.04 -2.81 -0.86
N ARG A 44 6.91 -2.37 -2.11
CA ARG A 44 6.86 -0.94 -2.45
C ARG A 44 5.64 -0.26 -1.83
N LEU A 45 4.46 -0.88 -1.94
CA LEU A 45 3.22 -0.37 -1.34
C LEU A 45 3.32 -0.27 0.18
N GLU A 46 3.87 -1.28 0.85
CA GLU A 46 4.09 -1.26 2.30
C GLU A 46 4.95 -0.08 2.74
N ASN A 47 6.04 0.19 2.01
CA ASN A 47 6.90 1.33 2.30
C ASN A 47 6.17 2.66 2.11
N GLU A 48 5.36 2.81 1.05
CA GLU A 48 4.57 4.02 0.83
C GLU A 48 3.48 4.19 1.90
N ILE A 49 2.80 3.12 2.28
CA ILE A 49 1.80 3.11 3.36
C ILE A 49 2.44 3.54 4.69
N ALA A 50 3.61 3.01 5.01
CA ALA A 50 4.34 3.36 6.23
C ALA A 50 4.75 4.85 6.22
N GLU A 51 5.23 5.34 5.08
CA GLU A 51 5.61 6.73 4.90
C GLU A 51 4.41 7.69 5.02
N VAL A 52 3.28 7.35 4.40
CA VAL A 52 2.04 8.15 4.51
C VAL A 52 1.51 8.15 5.95
N ASN A 53 1.53 7.01 6.63
CA ASN A 53 1.14 6.93 8.05
C ASN A 53 2.08 7.79 8.93
N ARG A 54 3.37 7.78 8.64
CA ARG A 54 4.32 8.63 9.36
C ARG A 54 4.02 10.11 9.14
N GLN A 55 3.73 10.52 7.91
CA GLN A 55 3.31 11.90 7.61
C GLN A 55 1.99 12.27 8.30
N LEU A 56 1.05 11.33 8.43
CA LEU A 56 -0.20 11.50 9.18
C LEU A 56 0.02 11.66 10.69
N ASP A 57 0.99 10.95 11.25
CA ASP A 57 1.35 11.00 12.67
C ASP A 57 2.14 12.28 13.00
N GLU A 58 3.03 12.71 12.09
CA GLU A 58 3.75 13.98 12.17
C GLU A 58 2.84 15.20 11.95
N LEU A 59 1.64 15.02 11.38
CA LEU A 59 0.64 16.07 11.27
C LEU A 59 -0.02 16.33 12.63
N PRO A 60 0.18 17.51 13.25
CA PRO A 60 -0.39 17.82 14.55
C PRO A 60 -1.92 17.73 14.48
N THR A 61 -2.48 16.84 15.29
CA THR A 61 -3.93 16.78 15.53
C THR A 61 -4.25 17.93 16.47
N ASN A 62 -4.55 19.11 15.90
CA ASN A 62 -4.91 20.30 16.66
C ASN A 62 -6.39 20.30 17.03
#